data_AF-A0A1P8MQH1-F1
#
_entry.id   AF-A0A1P8MQH1-F1
#
_cell.length_a   1.000
_cell.length_b   1.000
_cell.length_c   1.000
_cell.angle_alpha   90.00
_cell.angle_beta   90.00
_cell.angle_gamma   90.00
#
_symmetry.space_group_name_H-M   'P 1'
#
loop_
_entity.id
_entity.type
_entity.pdbx_description
1 polymer ?
#
loop_
_entity_poly.entity_id
_entity_poly.type
_entity_poly.pdbx_seq_one_letter_code
_entity_poly.pdbx_strand_id
1 'polypeptide(L)'
;MDDRAHWLSLSLRLPVEGVNEYFASEEACENRLHEIRWPNGPICPACSKKNFARIKARKPYSCRECKTQFSITSGTVLHGQRLGLKTYLCLAEQIVQSKTRGSLPTVHGTKERYGIAYATAFRIRNLVRKDLSLENGGLLGCCICVNELDFPQDIDPTSDDYLRWLLTVQQRRRWQMLGIE
;
A
#
# COMPACT_ATOMS: atom_id res chain seq x y z
N MET A 1 14.35 7.64 11.46
CA MET A 1 13.84 6.29 11.16
C MET A 1 14.85 5.65 10.24
N ASP A 2 15.54 4.60 10.68
CA ASP A 2 16.43 3.83 9.81
C ASP A 2 15.61 3.33 8.61
N ASP A 3 16.03 3.74 7.41
CA ASP A 3 15.39 3.38 6.15
C ASP A 3 15.22 1.86 6.06
N ARG A 4 16.19 1.08 6.58
CA ARG A 4 16.17 -0.38 6.50
C ARG A 4 15.11 -1.01 7.42
N ALA A 5 15.02 -0.58 8.68
CA ALA A 5 14.00 -1.06 9.62
C ALA A 5 12.59 -0.80 9.09
N HIS A 6 12.34 0.39 8.52
CA HIS A 6 11.07 0.74 7.90
C HIS A 6 10.66 -0.25 6.80
N TRP A 7 11.52 -0.46 5.79
CA TRP A 7 11.21 -1.34 4.67
C TRP A 7 11.06 -2.81 5.10
N LEU A 8 11.88 -3.27 6.05
CA LEU A 8 11.78 -4.62 6.58
C LEU A 8 10.46 -4.84 7.35
N SER A 9 10.03 -3.85 8.14
CA SER A 9 8.74 -3.91 8.84
C SER A 9 7.54 -3.99 7.90
N LEU A 10 7.58 -3.29 6.75
CA LEU A 10 6.57 -3.40 5.71
C LEU A 10 6.62 -4.79 5.05
N SER A 11 7.82 -5.25 4.69
CA SER A 11 8.01 -6.56 4.05
C SER A 11 7.47 -7.71 4.89
N LEU A 12 7.58 -7.62 6.21
CA LEU A 12 7.09 -8.63 7.14
C LEU A 12 5.57 -8.56 7.35
N ARG A 13 4.86 -7.54 6.89
CA ARG A 13 3.39 -7.49 6.96
C ARG A 13 2.70 -7.80 5.64
N LEU A 14 3.46 -8.00 4.58
CA LEU A 14 2.93 -8.43 3.28
C LEU A 14 2.27 -9.82 3.39
N PRO A 15 1.23 -10.10 2.57
CA PRO A 15 0.64 -11.43 2.45
C PRO A 15 1.68 -12.46 2.00
N VAL A 16 1.57 -13.70 2.47
CA VAL A 16 2.56 -14.75 2.23
C VAL A 16 2.47 -15.27 0.79
N GLU A 17 1.25 -15.38 0.27
CA GLU A 17 0.91 -15.70 -1.12
C GLU A 17 1.22 -14.57 -2.11
N GLY A 18 1.51 -13.38 -1.60
CA GLY A 18 1.75 -12.17 -2.38
C GLY A 18 0.48 -11.39 -2.75
N VAL A 19 0.66 -10.10 -3.02
CA VAL A 19 -0.45 -9.14 -3.20
C VAL A 19 -1.32 -9.47 -4.41
N ASN A 20 -0.76 -10.04 -5.48
CA ASN A 20 -1.52 -10.41 -6.67
C ASN A 20 -2.56 -11.51 -6.40
N GLU A 21 -2.19 -12.51 -5.61
CA GLU A 21 -3.05 -13.63 -5.24
C GLU A 21 -4.02 -13.23 -4.12
N TYR A 22 -3.53 -12.54 -3.09
CA TYR A 22 -4.36 -12.06 -1.98
C TYR A 22 -5.51 -11.16 -2.46
N PHE A 23 -5.24 -10.26 -3.41
CA PHE A 23 -6.27 -9.42 -4.04
C PHE A 23 -6.58 -9.92 -5.45
N ALA A 24 -7.39 -10.99 -5.54
CA ALA A 24 -7.73 -11.64 -6.79
C ALA A 24 -8.32 -10.67 -7.86
N SER A 25 -9.06 -9.63 -7.46
CA SER A 25 -9.75 -8.70 -8.36
C SER A 25 -9.52 -7.22 -8.03
N GLU A 26 -9.88 -6.32 -8.97
CA GLU A 26 -9.95 -4.88 -8.70
C GLU A 26 -10.95 -4.55 -7.59
N GLU A 27 -12.09 -5.26 -7.53
CA GLU A 27 -13.09 -5.09 -6.48
C GLU A 27 -12.53 -5.43 -5.08
N ALA A 28 -11.73 -6.49 -4.95
CA ALA A 28 -11.05 -6.81 -3.69
C ALA A 28 -10.10 -5.68 -3.26
N CYS A 29 -9.38 -5.09 -4.22
CA CYS A 29 -8.53 -3.94 -3.94
C CYS A 29 -9.35 -2.71 -3.50
N GLU A 30 -10.46 -2.43 -4.16
CA GLU A 30 -11.34 -1.30 -3.83
C GLU A 30 -11.98 -1.47 -2.44
N ASN A 31 -12.43 -2.68 -2.11
CA ASN A 31 -12.97 -3.00 -0.78
C ASN A 31 -11.91 -2.77 0.30
N ARG A 32 -10.68 -3.26 0.09
CA ARG A 32 -9.57 -3.02 1.03
C ARG A 32 -9.28 -1.53 1.21
N LEU A 33 -9.21 -0.79 0.11
CA LEU A 33 -9.00 0.66 0.18
C LEU A 33 -10.15 1.34 0.93
N HIS A 34 -11.38 0.83 0.82
CA HIS A 34 -12.55 1.39 1.47
C HIS A 34 -12.46 1.21 2.99
N GLU A 35 -12.08 0.00 3.44
CA GLU A 35 -11.87 -0.32 4.85
C GLU A 35 -10.78 0.57 5.47
N ILE A 36 -9.63 0.67 4.81
CA ILE A 36 -8.50 1.48 5.30
C ILE A 36 -8.86 2.96 5.36
N ARG A 37 -9.52 3.47 4.32
CA ARG A 37 -9.81 4.89 4.22
C ARG A 37 -10.99 5.32 5.10
N TRP A 38 -12.01 4.47 5.19
CA TRP A 38 -13.31 4.80 5.74
C TRP A 38 -13.84 3.66 6.63
N PRO A 39 -13.15 3.35 7.75
CA PRO A 39 -13.59 2.31 8.67
C PRO A 39 -14.98 2.60 9.26
N ASN A 40 -15.33 3.87 9.39
CA ASN A 40 -16.61 4.36 9.92
C ASN A 40 -17.54 4.92 8.82
N GLY A 41 -17.37 4.45 7.59
CA GLY A 41 -18.15 4.84 6.42
C GLY A 41 -17.63 6.08 5.66
N PRO A 42 -18.09 6.31 4.41
CA PRO A 42 -17.54 7.33 3.54
C PRO A 42 -17.71 8.75 4.09
N ILE A 43 -16.72 9.60 3.81
CA ILE A 43 -16.72 11.02 4.19
C ILE A 43 -16.32 11.83 2.96
N CYS A 44 -17.02 12.94 2.71
CA CYS A 44 -16.66 13.83 1.61
C CYS A 44 -15.25 14.42 1.82
N PRO A 45 -14.32 14.25 0.86
CA PRO A 45 -12.96 14.75 1.02
C PRO A 45 -12.84 16.27 0.98
N ALA A 46 -13.88 16.99 0.51
CA ALA A 46 -13.86 18.45 0.39
C ALA A 46 -14.39 19.18 1.63
N CYS A 47 -15.42 18.64 2.28
CA CYS A 47 -16.08 19.30 3.42
C CYS A 47 -16.23 18.44 4.67
N SER A 48 -15.72 17.20 4.64
CA SER A 48 -15.78 16.24 5.75
C SER A 48 -17.18 15.86 6.24
N LYS A 49 -18.23 16.17 5.47
CA LYS A 49 -19.62 15.77 5.79
C LYS A 49 -19.94 14.36 5.28
N LYS A 50 -20.80 13.66 6.02
CA LYS A 50 -21.31 12.31 5.70
C LYS A 50 -22.61 12.32 4.88
N ASN A 51 -23.07 13.48 4.46
CA ASN A 51 -24.29 13.63 3.67
C ASN A 51 -23.99 13.60 2.17
N PHE A 52 -24.24 12.46 1.52
CA PHE A 52 -24.01 12.25 0.10
C PHE A 52 -25.03 11.26 -0.49
N ALA A 53 -25.23 11.33 -1.82
CA ALA A 53 -25.97 10.35 -2.59
C ALA A 53 -25.01 9.45 -3.38
N ARG A 54 -25.36 8.17 -3.51
CA ARG A 54 -24.72 7.29 -4.50
C ARG A 54 -25.36 7.51 -5.87
N ILE A 55 -24.55 7.72 -6.89
CA ILE A 55 -24.97 7.94 -8.28
C ILE A 55 -24.30 6.93 -9.20
N LYS A 56 -24.96 6.60 -10.32
CA LYS A 56 -24.38 5.76 -11.38
C LYS A 56 -23.42 6.59 -12.24
N ALA A 57 -22.23 6.84 -11.73
CA ALA A 57 -21.18 7.60 -12.42
C ALA A 57 -19.78 7.10 -12.02
N ARG A 58 -18.76 7.50 -12.79
CA ARG A 58 -17.34 7.20 -12.49
C ARG A 58 -16.91 7.69 -11.10
N LYS A 59 -17.51 8.77 -10.60
CA LYS A 59 -17.39 9.24 -9.23
C LYS A 59 -18.71 8.93 -8.51
N PRO A 60 -18.80 7.80 -7.79
CA PRO A 60 -20.08 7.28 -7.34
C PRO A 60 -20.71 8.07 -6.20
N TYR A 61 -19.96 8.98 -5.53
CA TYR A 61 -20.47 9.76 -4.42
C TYR A 61 -20.69 11.22 -4.82
N SER A 62 -21.87 11.77 -4.57
CA SER A 62 -22.18 13.20 -4.72
C SER A 62 -22.55 13.80 -3.37
N CYS A 63 -21.71 14.69 -2.86
CA CYS A 63 -21.97 15.36 -1.58
C CYS A 63 -23.17 16.31 -1.71
N ARG A 64 -24.11 16.22 -0.77
CA ARG A 64 -25.30 17.08 -0.78
C ARG A 64 -25.03 18.49 -0.24
N GLU A 65 -23.95 18.66 0.53
CA GLU A 65 -23.55 19.93 1.14
C GLU A 65 -22.77 20.80 0.15
N CYS A 66 -21.56 20.36 -0.25
CA CYS A 66 -20.69 21.14 -1.13
C CYS A 66 -20.83 20.79 -2.63
N LYS A 67 -21.78 19.92 -2.99
CA LYS A 67 -22.05 19.44 -4.37
C LYS A 67 -20.88 18.72 -5.05
N THR A 68 -19.77 18.52 -4.37
CA THR A 68 -18.59 17.83 -4.92
C THR A 68 -18.89 16.36 -5.18
N GLN A 69 -18.56 15.90 -6.39
CA GLN A 69 -18.53 14.48 -6.72
C GLN A 69 -17.16 13.89 -6.41
N PHE A 70 -17.14 12.71 -5.79
CA PHE A 70 -15.92 12.03 -5.39
C PHE A 70 -16.03 10.50 -5.53
N SER A 71 -14.86 9.87 -5.50
CA SER A 71 -14.63 8.43 -5.55
C SER A 71 -13.79 8.00 -4.34
N ILE A 72 -13.63 6.70 -4.19
CA ILE A 72 -12.76 6.10 -3.17
C ILE A 72 -11.28 6.54 -3.25
N THR A 73 -10.81 6.96 -4.42
CA THR A 73 -9.47 7.50 -4.66
C THR A 73 -9.41 9.04 -4.58
N SER A 74 -10.52 9.72 -4.32
CA SER A 74 -10.55 11.18 -4.38
C SER A 74 -9.84 11.81 -3.19
N GLY A 75 -8.80 12.63 -3.40
CA GLY A 75 -8.00 13.19 -2.30
C GLY A 75 -7.02 12.21 -1.66
N THR A 76 -6.63 11.13 -2.37
CA THR A 76 -5.52 10.26 -1.97
C THR A 76 -4.36 10.38 -2.95
N VAL A 77 -3.26 9.66 -2.69
CA VAL A 77 -2.15 9.53 -3.65
C VAL A 77 -2.60 8.96 -5.01
N LEU A 78 -3.72 8.24 -5.03
CA LEU A 78 -4.32 7.66 -6.24
C LEU A 78 -5.35 8.57 -6.91
N HIS A 79 -5.46 9.83 -6.48
CA HIS A 79 -6.35 10.78 -7.10
C HIS A 79 -6.01 11.00 -8.58
N GLY A 80 -7.04 10.98 -9.44
CA GLY A 80 -6.89 11.21 -10.87
C GLY A 80 -6.15 10.10 -11.63
N GLN A 81 -5.79 9.01 -10.96
CA GLN A 81 -5.10 7.89 -11.60
C GLN A 81 -6.05 7.09 -12.50
N ARG A 82 -5.51 6.61 -13.63
CA ARG A 82 -6.28 5.89 -14.66
C ARG A 82 -6.01 4.39 -14.69
N LEU A 83 -4.88 3.94 -14.13
CA LEU A 83 -4.59 2.52 -13.98
C LEU A 83 -5.45 1.94 -12.84
N GLY A 84 -5.73 0.65 -12.92
CA GLY A 84 -6.43 -0.10 -11.88
C GLY A 84 -5.68 -0.06 -10.56
N LEU A 85 -6.41 -0.18 -9.45
CA LEU A 85 -5.87 -0.16 -8.11
C LEU A 85 -4.94 -1.35 -7.88
N LYS A 86 -5.25 -2.52 -8.45
CA LYS A 86 -4.42 -3.73 -8.34
C LYS A 86 -3.00 -3.49 -8.85
N THR A 87 -2.83 -2.74 -9.94
CA THR A 87 -1.50 -2.36 -10.44
C THR A 87 -0.67 -1.59 -9.41
N TYR A 88 -1.28 -0.65 -8.68
CA TYR A 88 -0.58 0.12 -7.65
C TYR A 88 -0.20 -0.74 -6.45
N LEU A 89 -1.09 -1.63 -6.00
CA LEU A 89 -0.82 -2.52 -4.88
C LEU A 89 0.29 -3.52 -5.22
N CYS A 90 0.25 -4.16 -6.39
CA CYS A 90 1.31 -5.06 -6.84
C CYS A 90 2.65 -4.33 -7.05
N LEU A 91 2.63 -3.07 -7.49
CA LEU A 91 3.86 -2.27 -7.59
C LEU A 91 4.39 -1.88 -6.22
N ALA A 92 3.50 -1.62 -5.26
CA ALA A 92 3.87 -1.30 -3.90
C ALA A 92 4.61 -2.48 -3.25
N GLU A 93 4.08 -3.70 -3.38
CA GLU A 93 4.77 -4.93 -2.96
C GLU A 93 6.19 -5.04 -3.55
N GLN A 94 6.32 -4.87 -4.88
CA GLN A 94 7.63 -4.96 -5.55
C GLN A 94 8.64 -3.93 -5.04
N ILE A 95 8.18 -2.71 -4.76
CA ILE A 95 9.02 -1.66 -4.21
C ILE A 95 9.45 -2.03 -2.78
N VAL A 96 8.54 -2.50 -1.92
CA VAL A 96 8.86 -2.95 -0.55
C VAL A 96 9.91 -4.08 -0.59
N GLN A 97 9.70 -5.10 -1.41
CA GLN A 97 10.62 -6.24 -1.54
C GLN A 97 12.00 -5.81 -2.06
N SER A 98 12.04 -4.93 -3.06
CA SER A 98 13.30 -4.43 -3.63
C SER A 98 14.04 -3.53 -2.65
N LYS A 99 13.33 -2.65 -1.93
CA LYS A 99 13.90 -1.75 -0.94
C LYS A 99 14.48 -2.48 0.27
N THR A 100 13.86 -3.58 0.67
CA THR A 100 14.41 -4.49 1.70
C THR A 100 15.77 -5.06 1.29
N ARG A 101 16.02 -5.20 -0.02
CA ARG A 101 17.31 -5.63 -0.60
C ARG A 101 18.23 -4.46 -0.97
N GLY A 102 17.91 -3.23 -0.57
CA GLY A 102 18.69 -2.04 -0.88
C GLY A 102 18.57 -1.52 -2.31
N SER A 103 17.57 -1.98 -3.09
CA SER A 103 17.38 -1.60 -4.50
C SER A 103 15.98 -1.06 -4.79
N LEU A 104 15.72 -0.75 -6.06
CA LEU A 104 14.41 -0.35 -6.57
C LEU A 104 14.12 -1.07 -7.89
N PRO A 105 12.84 -1.37 -8.20
CA PRO A 105 12.47 -1.84 -9.52
C PRO A 105 12.89 -0.83 -10.60
N THR A 106 13.49 -1.33 -11.67
CA THR A 106 13.85 -0.48 -12.81
C THR A 106 12.60 0.06 -13.49
N VAL A 107 12.71 1.24 -14.11
CA VAL A 107 11.58 1.80 -14.88
C VAL A 107 11.22 0.86 -16.02
N HIS A 108 12.24 0.30 -16.68
CA HIS A 108 12.05 -0.64 -17.78
C HIS A 108 11.32 -1.90 -17.35
N GLY A 109 11.73 -2.53 -16.24
CA GLY A 109 11.06 -3.71 -15.70
C GLY A 109 9.61 -3.41 -15.28
N THR A 110 9.36 -2.22 -14.71
CA THR A 110 7.99 -1.77 -14.38
C THR A 110 7.15 -1.60 -15.65
N LYS A 111 7.72 -1.00 -16.70
CA LYS A 111 7.07 -0.80 -18.01
C LYS A 111 6.69 -2.15 -18.63
N GLU A 112 7.63 -3.10 -18.70
CA GLU A 112 7.41 -4.43 -19.27
C GLU A 112 6.38 -5.22 -18.47
N ARG A 113 6.52 -5.28 -17.15
CA ARG A 113 5.64 -6.05 -16.27
C ARG A 113 4.17 -5.63 -16.38
N TYR A 114 3.92 -4.33 -16.52
CA TYR A 114 2.55 -3.78 -16.56
C TYR A 114 2.07 -3.40 -17.96
N GLY A 115 2.88 -3.59 -19.00
CA GLY A 115 2.51 -3.23 -20.37
C GLY A 115 2.16 -1.74 -20.54
N ILE A 116 2.83 -0.85 -19.81
CA ILE A 116 2.55 0.60 -19.81
C ILE A 116 3.65 1.39 -20.50
N ALA A 117 3.38 2.65 -20.86
CA ALA A 117 4.41 3.54 -21.38
C ALA A 117 5.51 3.82 -20.34
N TYR A 118 6.76 4.02 -20.79
CA TYR A 118 7.91 4.27 -19.92
C TYR A 118 7.70 5.49 -18.99
N ALA A 119 7.18 6.59 -19.54
CA ALA A 119 6.86 7.79 -18.75
C ALA A 119 5.83 7.49 -17.66
N THR A 120 4.82 6.66 -17.94
CA THR A 120 3.84 6.20 -16.95
C THR A 120 4.52 5.35 -15.89
N ALA A 121 5.37 4.40 -16.28
CA ALA A 121 6.13 3.54 -15.36
C ALA A 121 6.98 4.37 -14.39
N PHE A 122 7.72 5.37 -14.90
CA PHE A 122 8.52 6.28 -14.07
C PHE A 122 7.64 7.03 -13.06
N ARG A 123 6.53 7.60 -13.55
CA ARG A 123 5.59 8.38 -12.73
C ARG A 123 4.97 7.55 -11.62
N ILE A 124 4.40 6.38 -11.94
CA ILE A 124 3.74 5.53 -10.94
C ILE A 124 4.74 4.94 -9.95
N ARG A 125 5.95 4.56 -10.40
CA ARG A 125 6.99 4.06 -9.50
C ARG A 125 7.41 5.11 -8.48
N ASN A 126 7.62 6.36 -8.92
CA ASN A 126 8.00 7.44 -8.01
C ASN A 126 6.86 7.82 -7.06
N LEU A 127 5.62 7.82 -7.56
CA LEU A 127 4.42 8.06 -6.75
C LEU A 127 4.26 7.01 -5.64
N VAL A 128 4.32 5.72 -6.00
CA VAL A 128 4.21 4.60 -5.04
C VAL A 128 5.38 4.60 -4.07
N ARG A 129 6.61 4.81 -4.55
CA ARG A 129 7.79 4.92 -3.68
C ARG A 129 7.63 6.04 -2.66
N LYS A 130 7.14 7.21 -3.07
CA LYS A 130 6.96 8.35 -2.18
C LYS A 130 5.92 8.08 -1.09
N ASP A 131 4.80 7.45 -1.45
CA ASP A 131 3.76 7.05 -0.49
C ASP A 131 4.28 6.03 0.53
N LEU A 132 4.99 5.00 0.04
CA LEU A 132 5.57 3.96 0.90
C LEU A 132 6.69 4.46 1.81
N SER A 133 7.30 5.62 1.52
CA SER A 133 8.27 6.26 2.41
C SER A 133 7.62 7.03 3.57
N LEU A 134 6.30 7.19 3.58
CA LEU A 134 5.57 7.77 4.70
C LEU A 134 5.51 6.76 5.86
N GLU A 135 5.14 7.28 7.04
CA GLU A 135 4.90 6.46 8.23
C GLU A 135 3.91 5.32 7.92
N ASN A 136 4.20 4.12 8.44
CA ASN A 136 3.43 2.90 8.19
C ASN A 136 3.27 2.53 6.68
N GLY A 137 4.06 3.13 5.81
CA GLY A 137 4.01 2.93 4.36
C GLY A 137 2.92 3.74 3.66
N GLY A 138 2.39 4.79 4.31
CA GLY A 138 1.35 5.62 3.74
C GLY A 138 0.05 4.85 3.46
N LEU A 139 -0.70 5.30 2.45
CA LEU A 139 -1.98 4.66 2.12
C LEU A 139 -1.77 3.26 1.52
N LEU A 140 -0.80 3.13 0.61
CA LEU A 140 -0.55 1.88 -0.10
C LEU A 140 0.03 0.82 0.84
N GLY A 141 0.91 1.22 1.76
CA GLY A 141 1.43 0.36 2.82
C GLY A 141 0.31 -0.22 3.69
N CYS A 142 -0.59 0.64 4.19
CA CYS A 142 -1.77 0.18 4.95
C CYS A 142 -2.69 -0.76 4.17
N CYS A 143 -2.77 -0.62 2.84
CA CYS A 143 -3.56 -1.53 2.01
C CYS A 143 -2.92 -2.92 1.91
N ILE A 144 -1.60 -3.00 1.63
CA ILE A 144 -0.90 -4.27 1.34
C ILE A 144 -0.34 -4.98 2.59
N CYS A 145 -0.16 -4.27 3.69
CA CYS A 145 0.28 -4.85 4.96
C CYS A 145 -0.93 -5.45 5.68
N VAL A 146 -1.26 -6.69 5.35
CA VAL A 146 -2.46 -7.41 5.86
C VAL A 146 -2.17 -8.26 7.08
N ASN A 147 -0.91 -8.65 7.28
CA ASN A 147 -0.50 -9.44 8.43
C ASN A 147 -0.14 -8.55 9.61
N GLU A 148 -0.56 -8.96 10.80
CA GLU A 148 -0.16 -8.33 12.04
C GLU A 148 1.28 -8.74 12.40
N LEU A 149 1.99 -7.81 13.04
CA LEU A 149 3.27 -8.06 13.68
C LEU A 149 3.14 -7.64 15.12
N ASP A 150 3.42 -8.57 16.03
CA ASP A 150 3.51 -8.27 17.45
C ASP A 150 4.78 -7.48 17.72
N PHE A 151 4.69 -6.17 17.55
CA PHE A 151 5.82 -5.28 17.79
C PHE A 151 6.19 -5.29 19.28
N PRO A 152 7.48 -5.46 19.62
CA PRO A 152 7.95 -5.41 20.99
C PRO A 152 7.67 -4.01 21.57
N GLN A 153 6.97 -3.94 22.71
CA GLN A 153 6.60 -2.68 23.35
C GLN A 153 7.77 -2.05 24.12
N ASP A 154 8.77 -2.88 24.46
CA ASP A 154 9.94 -2.56 25.27
C ASP A 154 11.15 -2.10 24.43
N ILE A 155 11.07 -2.19 23.10
CA ILE A 155 12.15 -1.81 22.20
C ILE A 155 11.78 -0.53 21.46
N ASP A 156 12.64 0.49 21.55
CA ASP A 156 12.49 1.73 20.78
C ASP A 156 12.51 1.42 19.27
N PRO A 157 11.46 1.76 18.49
CA PRO A 157 11.39 1.51 17.05
C PRO A 157 12.49 2.19 16.22
N THR A 158 13.20 3.16 16.79
CA THR A 158 14.32 3.85 16.13
C THR A 158 15.68 3.27 16.45
N SER A 159 15.74 2.29 17.36
CA SER A 159 16.98 1.65 17.83
C SER A 159 17.49 0.56 16.89
N ASP A 160 18.80 0.29 16.96
CA ASP A 160 19.42 -0.86 16.29
C ASP A 160 18.86 -2.20 16.80
N ASP A 161 18.41 -2.26 18.06
CA ASP A 161 17.81 -3.45 18.64
C ASP A 161 16.48 -3.80 17.97
N TYR A 162 15.72 -2.80 17.55
CA TYR A 162 14.52 -3.01 16.75
C TYR A 162 14.84 -3.59 15.37
N LEU A 163 15.88 -3.09 14.70
CA LEU A 163 16.35 -3.67 13.43
C LEU A 163 16.81 -5.13 13.62
N ARG A 164 17.57 -5.41 14.68
CA ARG A 164 17.99 -6.79 15.02
C ARG A 164 16.78 -7.68 15.23
N TRP A 165 15.79 -7.23 15.99
CA TRP A 165 14.54 -7.97 16.20
C TRP A 165 13.84 -8.28 14.86
N LEU A 166 13.66 -7.28 13.99
CA LEU A 166 13.05 -7.48 12.67
C LEU A 166 13.81 -8.52 11.83
N LEU A 167 15.14 -8.49 11.85
CA LEU A 167 15.97 -9.48 11.14
C LEU A 167 15.77 -10.90 11.69
N THR A 168 15.63 -11.07 13.01
CA THR A 168 15.31 -12.39 13.60
C THR A 168 13.92 -12.89 13.18
N VAL A 169 12.92 -12.01 13.11
CA VAL A 169 11.57 -12.37 12.62
C VAL A 169 11.64 -12.79 11.15
N GLN A 170 12.39 -12.06 10.32
CA GLN A 170 12.60 -12.40 8.92
C GLN A 170 13.27 -13.76 8.74
N GLN A 171 14.31 -14.04 9.54
CA GLN A 171 15.02 -15.31 9.51
C GLN A 171 14.11 -16.47 9.90
N ARG A 172 13.33 -16.33 10.99
CA ARG A 172 12.36 -17.35 11.42
C ARG A 172 11.34 -17.68 10.34
N ARG A 173 10.76 -16.67 9.69
CA ARG A 173 9.83 -16.90 8.57
C ARG A 173 10.48 -17.61 7.38
N ARG A 174 11.75 -17.28 7.10
CA ARG A 174 12.50 -17.96 6.05
C ARG A 174 12.71 -19.44 6.37
N TRP A 175 12.98 -19.79 7.63
CA TRP A 175 13.10 -21.18 8.06
C TRP A 175 11.78 -21.93 7.98
N GLN A 176 10.68 -21.32 8.44
CA GLN A 176 9.34 -21.88 8.31
C GLN A 176 8.97 -22.18 6.85
N MET A 177 9.26 -21.26 5.93
CA MET A 177 9.03 -21.48 4.49
C MET A 177 9.90 -22.61 3.90
N LEU A 178 11.06 -22.89 4.49
CA LEU A 178 11.95 -23.97 4.07
C LEU A 178 11.67 -25.29 4.81
N GLY A 179 10.71 -25.32 5.73
CA GLY A 179 10.40 -26.51 6.54
C GLY A 179 11.50 -26.90 7.53
N ILE A 180 12.32 -25.93 7.95
CA ILE A 180 13.38 -26.13 8.94
C ILE A 180 12.83 -25.63 10.29
N GLU A 181 12.65 -26.55 11.25
CA GLU A 181 12.29 -26.22 12.64
C GLU A 181 13.46 -25.58 13.40
#